data_AF-A0A2T1D2Q6-F1
#
_entry.id   AF-A0A2T1D2Q6-F1
#
_cell.length_a   1.000
_cell.length_b   1.000
_cell.length_c   1.000
_cell.angle_alpha   90.00
_cell.angle_beta   90.00
_cell.angle_gamma   90.00
#
_symmetry.space_group_name_H-M   'P 1'
#
loop_
_entity.id
_entity.type
_entity.pdbx_description
1 polymer ?
#
loop_
_entity_poly.entity_id
_entity_poly.type
_entity_poly.pdbx_seq_one_letter_code
_entity_poly.pdbx_strand_id
1 'polypeptide(L)'
;MNVSLTPELEQFVQAKVKTGSCLSASEVVREALRLLDDRDRLREIRIDTLRKEIAIGIEQSDRGEVFDGEEVTQELLEEID
;
A
#
# COMPACT_ATOMS: atom_id res chain seq x y z
N MET A 1 3.74 6.53 -27.87
CA MET A 1 3.75 5.10 -27.49
C MET A 1 2.34 4.57 -27.71
N ASN A 2 2.18 3.44 -28.39
CA ASN A 2 0.88 2.78 -28.55
C ASN A 2 0.81 1.62 -27.56
N VAL A 3 -0.29 1.53 -26.82
CA VAL A 3 -0.53 0.48 -25.82
C VAL A 3 -1.83 -0.20 -26.20
N SER A 4 -1.80 -1.52 -26.34
CA SER A 4 -2.99 -2.31 -26.60
C SER A 4 -3.71 -2.57 -25.28
N LEU A 5 -5.01 -2.31 -25.26
CA LEU A 5 -5.87 -2.61 -24.12
C LEU A 5 -6.66 -3.89 -24.41
N THR A 6 -7.07 -4.58 -23.35
CA THR A 6 -8.06 -5.65 -23.50
C THR A 6 -9.44 -5.02 -23.81
N PRO A 7 -10.36 -5.75 -24.44
CA PRO A 7 -11.69 -5.21 -24.75
C PRO A 7 -12.43 -4.64 -23.52
N GLU A 8 -12.25 -5.24 -22.35
CA GLU A 8 -12.85 -4.80 -21.09
C GLU A 8 -12.29 -3.45 -20.64
N LEU A 9 -10.97 -3.26 -20.77
CA LEU A 9 -10.32 -1.99 -20.44
C LEU A 9 -10.68 -0.90 -21.44
N GLU A 10 -10.84 -1.22 -22.72
CA GLU A 10 -11.35 -0.27 -23.72
C GLU A 10 -12.77 0.19 -23.37
N GLN A 11 -13.67 -0.73 -23.02
CA GLN A 11 -15.03 -0.39 -22.60
C GLN A 11 -15.03 0.50 -21.35
N PHE A 12 -14.19 0.18 -20.37
CA PHE A 12 -14.03 1.01 -19.17
C PHE A 12 -13.57 2.43 -19.51
N VAL A 13 -12.54 2.57 -20.34
CA VAL A 13 -12.01 3.87 -20.76
C VAL A 13 -13.08 4.67 -21.52
N GLN A 14 -13.79 4.01 -22.45
CA GLN A 14 -14.87 4.66 -23.20
C GLN A 14 -16.01 5.11 -22.26
N ALA A 15 -16.38 4.32 -21.26
CA ALA A 15 -17.40 4.70 -20.29
C ALA A 15 -16.99 5.94 -19.49
N LYS A 16 -15.73 6.01 -19.02
CA LYS A 16 -15.18 7.17 -18.28
C LYS A 16 -15.15 8.45 -19.10
N VAL A 17 -14.87 8.35 -20.40
CA VAL A 17 -14.93 9.50 -21.31
C VAL A 17 -16.37 9.93 -21.53
N LYS A 18 -17.28 8.97 -21.76
CA LYS A 18 -18.72 9.25 -21.97
C LYS A 18 -19.40 9.91 -20.78
N THR A 19 -18.98 9.61 -19.54
CA THR A 19 -19.52 10.27 -18.34
C THR A 19 -19.00 11.70 -18.15
N GLY A 20 -18.10 12.18 -19.01
CA GLY A 20 -17.47 13.49 -18.88
C GLY A 20 -16.46 13.57 -17.74
N SER A 21 -16.15 12.45 -17.08
CA SER A 21 -15.17 12.40 -15.99
C SER A 21 -13.74 12.60 -16.49
N CYS A 22 -13.48 12.30 -17.77
CA CYS A 22 -12.23 12.59 -18.46
C CYS A 22 -12.54 13.03 -19.90
N LEU A 23 -11.73 13.93 -20.47
CA LEU A 23 -11.94 14.49 -21.81
C LEU A 23 -11.43 13.56 -22.92
N SER A 24 -10.54 12.62 -22.59
CA SER A 24 -9.96 11.68 -23.57
C SER A 24 -9.50 10.37 -22.93
N ALA A 25 -9.35 9.33 -23.77
CA ALA A 25 -8.76 8.06 -23.35
C ALA A 25 -7.34 8.24 -22.77
N SER A 26 -6.53 9.11 -23.39
CA SER A 26 -5.18 9.42 -22.92
C SER A 26 -5.17 10.05 -21.53
N GLU A 27 -6.20 10.80 -21.16
CA GLU A 27 -6.34 11.37 -19.83
C GLU A 27 -6.72 10.31 -18.79
N VAL A 28 -7.65 9.41 -19.13
CA VAL A 28 -7.98 8.26 -18.27
C VAL A 28 -6.74 7.43 -17.97
N VAL A 29 -5.93 7.15 -18.99
CA VAL A 29 -4.70 6.35 -18.83
C VAL A 29 -3.66 7.09 -18.00
N ARG A 30 -3.44 8.40 -18.22
CA ARG A 30 -2.51 9.18 -17.39
C ARG A 30 -2.91 9.18 -15.92
N GLU A 31 -4.19 9.37 -15.64
CA GLU A 31 -4.68 9.38 -14.27
C GLU A 31 -4.56 8.00 -13.61
N ALA A 32 -4.87 6.93 -14.35
CA ALA A 32 -4.67 5.56 -13.86
C ALA A 32 -3.19 5.25 -13.55
N LEU A 33 -2.26 5.70 -14.41
CA LEU A 33 -0.83 5.54 -14.18
C LEU A 33 -0.33 6.37 -13.01
N ARG A 34 -0.87 7.58 -12.80
CA ARG A 34 -0.55 8.42 -11.64
C ARG A 34 -0.97 7.74 -10.34
N LEU A 35 -2.19 7.19 -10.29
CA LEU A 35 -2.68 6.44 -9.13
C LEU A 35 -1.88 5.16 -8.88
N LEU A 36 -1.42 4.50 -9.95
CA LEU A 36 -0.53 3.34 -9.85
C LEU A 36 0.81 3.72 -9.22
N ASP A 37 1.45 4.79 -9.71
CA ASP A 37 2.71 5.30 -9.17
C ASP A 37 2.58 5.72 -7.70
N ASP A 38 1.52 6.48 -7.37
CA ASP A 38 1.24 6.90 -5.99
C ASP A 38 1.11 5.69 -5.05
N ARG A 39 0.41 4.63 -5.49
CA ARG A 39 0.26 3.39 -4.71
C ARG A 39 1.59 2.67 -4.54
N ASP A 40 2.38 2.56 -5.60
CA ASP A 40 3.65 1.84 -5.57
C ASP A 40 4.66 2.57 -4.67
N ARG A 41 4.70 3.91 -4.73
CA ARG A 41 5.51 4.75 -3.81
C ARG A 41 5.09 4.59 -2.35
N LEU A 42 3.79 4.60 -2.06
CA LEU A 42 3.30 4.36 -0.69
C LEU A 42 3.67 2.96 -0.19
N ARG A 43 3.63 1.96 -1.07
CA ARG A 43 4.05 0.59 -0.74
C ARG A 43 5.53 0.53 -0.42
N GLU A 44 6.38 1.18 -1.20
CA GLU A 44 7.82 1.25 -0.95
C GLU A 44 8.13 1.91 0.39
N ILE A 45 7.53 3.07 0.67
CA ILE A 45 7.67 3.76 1.97
C ILE A 45 7.28 2.82 3.12
N ARG A 46 6.15 2.12 3.00
CA ARG A 46 5.69 1.19 4.04
C ARG A 46 6.66 0.04 4.26
N ILE A 47 7.21 -0.53 3.19
CA ILE A 47 8.20 -1.61 3.29
C ILE A 47 9.48 -1.11 3.97
N ASP A 48 9.96 0.08 3.61
CA ASP A 48 11.17 0.64 4.19
C ASP A 48 10.98 1.02 5.66
N THR A 49 9.80 1.52 6.04
CA THR A 49 9.45 1.71 7.46
C THR A 49 9.48 0.38 8.20
N LEU A 50 8.81 -0.66 7.69
CA LEU A 50 8.80 -1.98 8.36
C LEU A 50 10.19 -2.57 8.50
N ARG A 51 11.05 -2.42 7.48
CA ARG A 51 12.46 -2.86 7.56
C ARG A 51 13.23 -2.15 8.66
N LYS A 52 13.01 -0.84 8.84
CA LYS A 52 13.63 -0.06 9.92
C LYS A 52 13.15 -0.53 11.30
N GLU A 53 11.84 -0.68 11.49
CA GLU A 53 11.28 -1.16 12.76
C GLU A 53 11.77 -2.57 13.10
N ILE A 54 11.86 -3.48 12.11
CA ILE A 54 12.43 -4.81 12.30
C ILE A 54 13.90 -4.72 12.72
N ALA A 55 14.70 -3.87 12.07
CA ALA A 55 16.10 -3.70 12.42
C ALA A 55 16.28 -3.18 13.86
N ILE A 56 15.44 -2.23 14.29
CA ILE A 56 15.40 -1.74 15.67
C ILE A 56 15.05 -2.90 16.63
N GLY A 57 14.01 -3.68 16.33
CA GLY A 57 13.60 -4.81 17.16
C GLY A 57 14.67 -5.90 17.28
N ILE A 58 15.42 -6.17 16.20
CA ILE A 58 16.57 -7.08 16.23
C ILE A 58 17.66 -6.53 17.16
N GLU A 59 18.00 -5.25 17.05
CA GLU A 59 19.02 -4.63 17.90
C GLU A 59 18.62 -4.63 19.39
N GLN A 60 17.35 -4.36 19.68
CA GLN A 60 16.78 -4.47 21.03
C GLN A 60 16.87 -5.91 21.55
N SER A 61 16.51 -6.89 20.71
CA SER A 61 16.61 -8.31 21.06
C SER A 61 18.05 -8.74 21.34
N ASP A 62 19.02 -8.27 20.56
CA ASP A 62 20.45 -8.57 20.75
C ASP A 62 20.97 -7.99 22.08
N ARG A 63 20.39 -6.88 22.56
CA ARG A 63 20.66 -6.32 23.90
C ARG A 63 19.87 -6.99 25.03
N GLY A 64 19.00 -7.94 24.72
CA GLY A 64 18.12 -8.60 25.69
C GLY A 64 16.94 -7.74 26.15
N GLU A 65 16.61 -6.65 25.44
CA GLU A 65 15.45 -5.79 25.69
C GLU A 65 14.18 -6.45 25.13
N VAL A 66 13.86 -7.63 25.64
CA VAL A 66 12.68 -8.43 25.25
C VAL A 66 11.81 -8.70 26.45
N PHE A 67 10.53 -8.90 26.20
CA PHE A 67 9.54 -9.27 27.21
C PHE A 67 9.14 -10.73 27.03
N ASP A 68 8.74 -11.39 28.12
CA ASP A 68 8.08 -12.69 28.02
C ASP A 68 6.69 -12.50 27.41
N GLY A 69 6.41 -13.28 26.35
CA GLY A 69 5.18 -13.13 25.59
C GLY A 69 3.92 -13.55 26.36
N GLU A 70 4.03 -14.55 27.25
CA GLU A 70 2.90 -15.01 28.06
C GLU A 70 2.58 -13.97 29.14
N GLU A 71 3.62 -13.41 29.77
CA GLU A 71 3.48 -12.35 30.79
C GLU A 71 2.80 -11.09 30.22
N VAL A 72 3.27 -10.57 29.08
CA VAL A 72 2.68 -9.38 28.43
C VAL A 72 1.23 -9.64 28.01
N THR A 73 0.94 -10.83 27.51
CA THR A 73 -0.42 -11.17 27.07
C THR A 73 -1.38 -11.23 28.26
N GLN A 74 -0.93 -11.75 29.40
CA GLN A 74 -1.73 -11.79 30.61
C GLN A 74 -2.00 -10.38 31.15
N GLU A 75 -0.99 -9.53 31.26
CA GLU A 75 -1.13 -8.13 31.71
C GLU A 75 -2.13 -7.35 30.84
N LEU A 76 -2.03 -7.46 29.52
CA LEU A 76 -2.95 -6.78 28.59
C LEU A 76 -4.40 -7.26 28.69
N LEU A 77 -4.61 -8.54 28.99
CA LEU A 77 -5.96 -9.08 29.18
C LEU A 77 -6.58 -8.59 30.50
N GLU A 78 -5.78 -8.45 31.55
CA GLU A 78 -6.20 -7.91 32.84
C GLU A 78 -6.56 -6.41 32.77
N GLU A 79 -5.98 -5.64 31.84
CA GLU A 79 -6.32 -4.22 31.62
C GLU A 79 -7.65 -4.00 30.86
N ILE A 80 -8.17 -5.02 30.18
CA ILE A 80 -9.38 -4.91 29.35
C ILE A 80 -10.66 -5.33 30.11
N ASP A 81 -10.53 -6.05 31.23
CA ASP A 81 -11.62 -6.45 32.14
C ASP A 81 -12.00 -5.34 33.15
#